data_AF-A0A7R9W8N6-F1
#
_entry.id   AF-A0A7R9W8N6-F1
#
_cell.length_a   1.000
_cell.length_b   1.000
_cell.length_c   1.000
_cell.angle_alpha   90.00
_cell.angle_beta   90.00
_cell.angle_gamma   90.00
#
_symmetry.space_group_name_H-M   'P 1'
#
loop_
_entity.id
_entity.type
_entity.pdbx_description
1 polymer ?
#
loop_
_entity_poly.entity_id
_entity_poly.type
_entity_poly.pdbx_seq_one_letter_code
_entity_poly.pdbx_strand_id
1 'polypeptide(L)'
;SVLVALTFTSAALPSPATHALLSYAALLYTTADIAYHVAHPRCQPNVVRFATILLHHAAAAVLLLHSVTYPAHGGWTWRCTLLEVNTFLLEVRRVSGSKNPALRIGFYVTWIGMRLVYCPCLLVTFHREMIRAGFEEGG
;
A
#
# COMPACT_ATOMS: atom_id res chain seq x y z
N SER A 1 1.97 9.79 9.49
CA SER A 1 2.79 8.73 8.87
C SER A 1 3.60 9.33 7.73
N VAL A 2 4.92 9.10 7.69
CA VAL A 2 5.81 9.61 6.62
C VAL A 2 5.38 9.09 5.25
N LEU A 3 5.01 7.81 5.15
CA LEU A 3 4.52 7.21 3.89
C LEU A 3 3.25 7.87 3.38
N VAL A 4 2.32 8.23 4.27
CA VAL A 4 1.09 8.95 3.88
C VAL A 4 1.43 10.32 3.32
N ALA A 5 2.35 11.06 3.95
CA ALA A 5 2.79 12.35 3.43
C ALA A 5 3.45 12.20 2.05
N LEU A 6 4.36 11.23 1.88
CA LEU A 6 5.00 10.95 0.59
C LEU A 6 3.98 10.52 -0.48
N THR A 7 2.93 9.78 -0.09
CA THR A 7 1.84 9.38 -0.99
C THR A 7 1.12 10.61 -1.53
N PHE A 8 0.71 11.52 -0.66
CA PHE A 8 0.06 12.76 -1.08
C PHE A 8 0.98 13.67 -1.89
N THR A 9 2.27 13.79 -1.52
CA THR A 9 3.26 14.56 -2.29
C THR A 9 3.43 13.98 -3.70
N SER A 10 3.56 12.66 -3.82
CA SER A 10 3.70 11.96 -5.11
C SER A 10 2.45 12.08 -5.97
N ALA A 11 1.26 12.12 -5.37
CA ALA A 11 0.00 12.33 -6.07
C ALA A 11 -0.20 13.81 -6.51
N ALA A 12 0.17 14.78 -5.66
CA ALA A 12 -0.03 16.20 -5.93
C ALA A 12 1.04 16.79 -6.85
N LEU A 13 2.28 16.29 -6.77
CA LEU A 13 3.43 16.72 -7.56
C LEU A 13 4.02 15.50 -8.29
N PRO A 14 3.32 14.96 -9.30
CA PRO A 14 3.76 13.77 -10.01
C PRO A 14 5.04 14.07 -10.78
N SER A 15 6.12 13.38 -10.42
CA SER A 15 7.42 13.48 -11.07
C SER A 15 8.17 12.15 -10.89
N PRO A 16 9.13 11.82 -11.77
CA PRO A 16 9.97 10.63 -11.58
C PRO A 16 10.64 10.60 -10.21
N ALA A 17 11.08 11.76 -9.70
CA ALA A 17 11.75 11.87 -8.41
C ALA A 17 10.80 11.59 -7.22
N THR A 18 9.59 12.16 -7.22
CA THR A 18 8.60 11.95 -6.15
C THR A 18 8.05 10.53 -6.16
N HIS A 19 7.90 9.92 -7.34
CA HIS A 19 7.53 8.50 -7.48
C HIS A 19 8.66 7.57 -7.01
N ALA A 20 9.90 7.84 -7.38
CA ALA A 20 11.05 7.05 -6.94
C ALA A 20 11.22 7.12 -5.42
N LEU A 21 11.20 8.33 -4.84
CA LEU A 21 11.31 8.52 -3.40
C LEU A 21 10.25 7.73 -2.64
N LEU A 22 8.98 7.82 -3.07
CA LEU A 22 7.90 7.06 -2.45
C LEU A 22 8.10 5.54 -2.63
N SER A 23 8.49 5.08 -3.81
CA SER A 23 8.67 3.65 -4.11
C SER A 23 9.79 3.02 -3.28
N TYR A 24 10.94 3.69 -3.18
CA TYR A 24 12.03 3.25 -2.30
C TYR A 24 11.64 3.28 -0.82
N ALA A 25 10.98 4.36 -0.37
CA ALA A 25 10.53 4.47 1.02
C ALA A 25 9.52 3.36 1.37
N ALA A 26 8.55 3.10 0.50
CA ALA A 26 7.55 2.05 0.68
C ALA A 26 8.17 0.66 0.64
N LEU A 27 9.13 0.41 -0.28
CA LEU A 27 9.84 -0.86 -0.37
C LEU A 27 10.65 -1.12 0.90
N LEU A 28 11.44 -0.14 1.35
CA LEU A 28 12.23 -0.24 2.58
C LEU A 28 11.35 -0.47 3.81
N TYR A 29 10.23 0.26 3.91
CA TYR A 29 9.28 0.05 4.99
C TYR A 29 8.70 -1.37 4.98
N THR A 30 8.26 -1.84 3.81
CA THR A 30 7.65 -3.16 3.65
C THR A 30 8.64 -4.29 3.94
N THR A 31 9.89 -4.16 3.49
CA THR A 31 10.93 -5.17 3.76
C THR A 31 11.34 -5.18 5.23
N ALA A 32 11.45 -4.02 5.87
CA ALA A 32 11.68 -3.94 7.31
C ALA A 32 10.53 -4.57 8.11
N ASP A 33 9.28 -4.38 7.69
CA ASP A 33 8.11 -4.95 8.35
C ASP A 33 8.04 -6.49 8.20
N ILE A 34 8.38 -7.02 7.02
CA ILE A 34 8.58 -8.46 6.81
C ILE A 34 9.63 -9.00 7.77
N ALA A 35 10.81 -8.36 7.81
CA ALA A 35 11.92 -8.79 8.67
C ALA A 35 11.50 -8.78 10.15
N TYR A 36 10.76 -7.76 10.58
CA TYR A 36 10.23 -7.67 11.93
C TYR A 36 9.29 -8.83 12.26
N HIS A 37 8.32 -9.12 11.38
CA HIS A 37 7.39 -10.23 11.56
C HIS A 37 8.11 -11.58 11.63
N VAL A 38 9.07 -11.84 10.73
CA VAL A 38 9.88 -13.07 10.74
C VAL A 38 10.70 -13.20 12.02
N ALA A 39 11.32 -12.12 12.49
CA ALA A 39 12.08 -12.11 13.73
C ALA A 39 11.21 -12.28 14.99
N HIS A 40 9.95 -11.81 14.95
CA HIS A 40 9.03 -11.80 16.08
C HIS A 40 7.68 -12.46 15.73
N PRO A 41 7.63 -13.77 15.43
CA PRO A 41 6.41 -14.43 14.94
C PRO A 41 5.23 -14.39 15.92
N ARG A 42 5.51 -14.20 17.23
CA ARG A 42 4.49 -14.08 18.29
C ARG A 42 3.81 -12.71 18.37
N CYS A 43 4.19 -11.73 17.55
CA CYS A 43 3.49 -10.43 17.48
C CYS A 43 2.09 -10.56 16.85
N GLN A 44 1.81 -11.67 16.16
CA GLN A 44 0.50 -11.97 15.59
C GLN A 44 -0.28 -12.95 16.47
N PRO A 45 -1.61 -12.82 16.54
CA PRO A 45 -2.44 -13.62 17.45
C PRO A 45 -2.53 -15.10 17.06
N ASN A 46 -2.26 -15.46 15.79
CA ASN A 46 -2.25 -16.84 15.33
C ASN A 46 -1.44 -17.00 14.02
N VAL A 47 -1.13 -18.25 13.68
CA VAL A 47 -0.33 -18.63 12.50
C VAL A 47 -0.98 -18.20 11.19
N VAL A 48 -2.31 -18.29 11.09
CA VAL A 48 -3.04 -17.89 9.87
C VAL A 48 -2.83 -16.40 9.59
N ARG A 49 -3.02 -15.55 10.61
CA ARG A 49 -2.82 -14.11 10.48
C ARG A 49 -1.37 -13.75 10.18
N PHE A 50 -0.42 -14.46 10.79
CA PHE A 50 0.99 -14.33 10.46
C PHE A 50 1.27 -14.62 8.98
N ALA A 51 0.80 -15.76 8.47
CA ALA A 51 0.97 -16.14 7.07
C ALA A 51 0.30 -15.15 6.11
N THR A 52 -0.93 -14.71 6.39
CA THR A 52 -1.65 -13.74 5.55
C THR A 52 -0.91 -12.41 5.46
N ILE A 53 -0.38 -11.93 6.59
CA ILE A 53 0.40 -10.68 6.64
C ILE A 53 1.68 -10.83 5.83
N LEU A 54 2.45 -11.90 6.03
CA LEU A 54 3.68 -12.12 5.27
C LEU A 54 3.42 -12.26 3.76
N LEU A 55 2.41 -13.01 3.35
CA LEU A 55 2.04 -13.13 1.93
C LEU A 55 1.64 -11.79 1.33
N HIS A 56 0.86 -10.99 2.07
CA HIS A 56 0.48 -9.65 1.65
C HIS A 56 1.70 -8.73 1.48
N HIS A 57 2.60 -8.68 2.45
CA HIS A 57 3.79 -7.84 2.36
C HIS A 57 4.77 -8.34 1.28
N ALA A 58 4.89 -9.66 1.09
CA ALA A 58 5.70 -10.21 0.01
C ALA A 58 5.16 -9.80 -1.37
N ALA A 59 3.85 -9.93 -1.58
CA ALA A 59 3.20 -9.46 -2.82
C ALA A 59 3.37 -7.95 -3.01
N ALA A 60 3.20 -7.15 -1.95
CA ALA A 60 3.42 -5.71 -1.99
C ALA A 60 4.88 -5.37 -2.33
N ALA A 61 5.85 -6.05 -1.73
CA ALA A 61 7.27 -5.85 -1.99
C ALA A 61 7.63 -6.15 -3.45
N VAL A 62 7.05 -7.20 -4.05
CA VAL A 62 7.24 -7.52 -5.48
C VAL A 62 6.69 -6.40 -6.38
N LEU A 63 5.48 -5.89 -6.09
CA LEU A 63 4.89 -4.79 -6.86
C LEU A 63 5.67 -3.47 -6.70
N LEU A 64 6.18 -3.20 -5.51
CA LEU A 64 7.04 -2.05 -5.24
C LEU A 64 8.39 -2.18 -5.93
N LEU A 65 8.99 -3.37 -5.93
CA LEU A 65 10.21 -3.66 -6.66
C LEU A 65 10.02 -3.41 -8.16
N HIS A 66 8.91 -3.87 -8.75
CA HIS A 66 8.57 -3.57 -10.14
C HIS A 66 8.54 -2.06 -10.41
N SER A 67 7.92 -1.28 -9.53
CA SER A 67 7.83 0.19 -9.66
C SER A 67 9.19 0.88 -9.52
N VAL A 68 10.12 0.30 -8.77
CA VAL A 68 11.51 0.76 -8.65
C VAL A 68 12.33 0.37 -9.90
N THR A 69 12.16 -0.86 -10.41
CA THR A 69 12.86 -1.37 -11.59
C THR A 69 12.41 -0.70 -12.88
N TYR A 70 11.12 -0.34 -12.98
CA TYR A 70 10.52 0.31 -14.14
C TYR A 70 9.98 1.70 -13.73
N PRO A 71 10.80 2.76 -13.75
CA PRO A 71 10.39 4.10 -13.30
C PRO A 71 9.17 4.67 -14.03
N ALA A 72 8.93 4.23 -15.28
CA ALA A 72 7.72 4.57 -16.03
C ALA A 72 6.42 4.15 -15.29
N HIS A 73 6.50 3.11 -14.47
CA HIS A 73 5.41 2.60 -13.65
C HIS A 73 5.44 3.14 -12.21
N GLY A 74 6.36 4.05 -11.86
CA GLY A 74 6.48 4.57 -10.49
C GLY A 74 5.22 5.27 -9.96
N GLY A 75 4.37 5.78 -10.87
CA GLY A 75 3.07 6.35 -10.53
C GLY A 75 2.08 5.33 -9.92
N TRP A 76 2.31 4.03 -10.09
CA TRP A 76 1.48 3.00 -9.49
C TRP A 76 1.67 2.89 -7.98
N THR A 77 2.86 3.23 -7.48
CA THR A 77 3.16 3.20 -6.05
C THR A 77 2.21 4.09 -5.25
N TRP A 78 2.04 5.37 -5.61
CA TRP A 78 1.17 6.27 -4.83
C TRP A 78 -0.30 5.86 -4.90
N ARG A 79 -0.72 5.28 -6.02
CA ARG A 79 -2.08 4.73 -6.15
C ARG A 79 -2.28 3.57 -5.16
N CYS A 80 -1.33 2.64 -5.08
CA CYS A 80 -1.37 1.54 -4.12
C CYS A 80 -1.25 2.02 -2.67
N THR A 81 -0.35 2.94 -2.36
CA THR A 81 -0.13 3.43 -0.99
C THR A 81 -1.20 4.42 -0.53
N LEU A 82 -2.15 4.82 -1.38
CA LEU A 82 -3.32 5.59 -0.95
C LEU A 82 -4.15 4.83 0.11
N LEU A 83 -4.06 3.50 0.11
CA LEU A 83 -4.66 2.64 1.13
C LEU A 83 -4.10 2.88 2.54
N GLU A 84 -2.86 3.39 2.66
CA GLU A 84 -2.25 3.75 3.94
C GLU A 84 -2.99 4.87 4.65
N VAL A 85 -3.80 5.65 3.93
CA VAL A 85 -4.69 6.64 4.55
C VAL A 85 -5.71 5.95 5.47
N ASN A 86 -6.24 4.79 5.07
CA ASN A 86 -7.16 4.02 5.91
C ASN A 86 -6.45 3.51 7.18
N THR A 87 -5.21 3.01 7.06
CA THR A 87 -4.38 2.60 8.20
C THR A 87 -4.10 3.80 9.12
N PHE A 88 -3.74 4.96 8.57
CA PHE A 88 -3.51 6.17 9.34
C PHE A 88 -4.76 6.61 10.12
N LEU A 89 -5.95 6.61 9.49
CA LEU A 89 -7.20 6.92 10.18
C LEU A 89 -7.50 5.94 11.32
N LEU A 90 -7.18 4.66 11.15
CA LEU A 90 -7.30 3.65 12.20
C LEU A 90 -6.37 3.95 13.38
N GLU A 91 -5.11 4.28 13.11
CA GLU A 91 -4.13 4.63 14.15
C GLU A 91 -4.52 5.91 14.89
N VAL A 92 -4.93 6.96 14.16
CA VAL A 92 -5.44 8.19 14.78
C VAL A 92 -6.65 7.89 15.67
N ARG A 93 -7.59 7.04 15.22
CA ARG A 93 -8.74 6.63 16.04
C ARG A 93 -8.32 5.87 17.31
N ARG A 94 -7.28 5.04 17.25
CA ARG A 94 -6.75 4.30 18.40
C ARG A 94 -6.13 5.25 19.42
N VAL A 95 -5.37 6.24 18.96
CA VAL A 95 -4.67 7.22 19.80
C VAL A 95 -5.62 8.27 20.39
N SER A 96 -6.54 8.81 19.59
CA SER A 96 -7.47 9.88 20.02
C SER A 96 -8.68 9.37 20.83
N GLY A 97 -8.76 8.06 21.09
CA GLY A 97 -9.90 7.42 21.75
C GLY A 97 -11.08 7.16 20.80
N SER A 98 -11.68 5.97 20.91
CA SER A 98 -12.73 5.44 20.02
C SER A 98 -14.08 6.20 20.06
N LYS A 99 -14.16 7.37 20.72
CA LYS A 99 -15.41 8.10 20.94
C LYS A 99 -15.75 9.11 19.85
N ASN A 100 -14.82 9.49 18.97
CA ASN A 100 -15.12 10.44 17.89
C ASN A 100 -15.88 9.74 16.74
N PRO A 101 -17.18 10.06 16.53
CA PRO A 101 -17.98 9.42 15.48
C PRO A 101 -17.50 9.76 14.07
N ALA A 102 -16.91 10.95 13.86
CA ALA A 102 -16.40 11.36 12.56
C ALA A 102 -15.21 10.51 12.12
N LEU A 103 -14.27 10.22 13.02
CA LEU A 103 -13.13 9.32 12.72
C LEU A 103 -13.60 7.89 12.43
N ARG A 104 -14.65 7.43 13.12
CA ARG A 104 -15.24 6.11 12.88
C ARG A 104 -15.90 6.04 11.51
N ILE A 105 -16.72 7.03 11.17
CA ILE A 105 -17.39 7.10 9.86
C ILE A 105 -16.34 7.22 8.76
N GLY A 106 -15.37 8.14 8.91
CA GLY A 106 -14.27 8.31 7.96
C GLY A 106 -13.47 7.03 7.73
N PHE A 107 -13.14 6.29 8.81
CA PHE A 107 -12.48 4.99 8.68
C PHE A 107 -13.32 3.98 7.89
N TYR A 108 -14.62 3.81 8.19
CA TYR A 108 -15.45 2.84 7.46
C TYR A 108 -15.71 3.24 6.01
N VAL A 109 -15.97 4.52 5.75
CA VAL A 109 -16.16 5.04 4.39
C VAL A 109 -14.90 4.84 3.56
N THR A 110 -13.73 5.20 4.11
CA THR A 110 -12.46 4.97 3.41
C THR A 110 -12.19 3.49 3.24
N TRP A 111 -12.47 2.65 4.25
CA TRP A 111 -12.28 1.20 4.14
C TRP A 111 -13.12 0.59 3.01
N ILE A 112 -14.43 0.91 2.96
CA ILE A 112 -15.36 0.41 1.94
C ILE A 112 -14.93 0.92 0.56
N GLY A 113 -14.78 2.23 0.42
CA GLY A 113 -14.45 2.85 -0.87
C GLY A 113 -13.10 2.35 -1.40
N MET A 114 -12.10 2.26 -0.53
CA MET A 114 -10.77 1.81 -0.94
C MET A 114 -10.72 0.32 -1.25
N ARG A 115 -11.29 -0.54 -0.40
CA ARG A 115 -11.11 -2.00 -0.54
C ARG A 115 -12.10 -2.63 -1.51
N LEU A 116 -13.33 -2.13 -1.59
CA LEU A 116 -14.37 -2.74 -2.42
C LEU A 116 -14.52 -2.09 -3.80
N VAL A 117 -14.05 -0.85 -3.96
CA VAL A 117 -14.17 -0.13 -5.23
C VAL A 117 -12.79 0.17 -5.81
N TYR A 118 -11.97 0.92 -5.07
CA TYR A 118 -10.70 1.41 -5.59
C TYR A 118 -9.71 0.29 -5.90
N CYS A 119 -9.46 -0.66 -4.98
CA CYS A 119 -8.54 -1.77 -5.20
C CYS A 119 -8.91 -2.63 -6.41
N PRO A 120 -10.16 -3.13 -6.56
CA PRO A 120 -10.55 -3.88 -7.76
C PRO A 120 -10.37 -3.07 -9.05
N CYS A 121 -10.78 -1.79 -9.06
CA CYS A 121 -10.58 -0.92 -10.22
C CYS A 121 -9.10 -0.72 -10.55
N LEU A 122 -8.26 -0.57 -9.52
CA LEU A 122 -6.82 -0.39 -9.67
C LEU A 122 -6.18 -1.63 -10.28
N LEU A 123 -6.55 -2.83 -9.84
CA LEU A 123 -6.07 -4.10 -10.36
C LEU A 123 -6.41 -4.27 -11.84
N VAL A 124 -7.68 -4.03 -12.21
CA VAL A 124 -8.13 -4.11 -13.61
C VAL A 124 -7.39 -3.10 -14.49
N THR A 125 -7.17 -1.89 -13.98
CA THR A 125 -6.46 -0.84 -14.73
C THR A 125 -4.99 -1.21 -14.90
N PHE A 126 -4.34 -1.69 -13.84
CA PHE A 126 -2.95 -2.14 -13.88
C PHE A 126 -2.77 -3.28 -14.88
N HIS A 127 -3.61 -4.31 -14.82
CA HIS A 127 -3.56 -5.44 -15.74
C HIS A 127 -3.72 -5.01 -17.22
N ARG A 128 -4.69 -4.12 -17.50
CA ARG A 128 -4.88 -3.57 -18.86
C ARG A 128 -3.66 -2.76 -19.32
N GLU A 129 -3.02 -2.01 -18.43
CA GLU A 129 -1.82 -1.24 -18.76
C GLU A 129 -0.62 -2.16 -19.03
N MET A 130 -0.46 -3.24 -18.26
CA MET A 130 0.60 -4.22 -18.47
C MET A 130 0.43 -4.99 -19.79
N ILE A 131 -0.79 -5.42 -20.13
CA ILE A 131 -1.06 -6.03 -21.45
C ILE A 131 -0.72 -5.06 -22.58
N ARG A 132 -1.15 -3.78 -22.47
CA ARG A 132 -0.85 -2.75 -23.48
C ARG A 132 0.65 -2.47 -23.63
N ALA A 133 1.40 -2.59 -22.53
CA ALA A 133 2.85 -2.43 -22.53
C ALA A 133 3.60 -3.67 -23.05
N GLY A 134 2.90 -4.73 -23.45
CA GLY A 134 3.50 -5.94 -24.04
C GLY A 134 3.98 -6.97 -23.02
N PHE A 135 3.59 -6.85 -21.75
CA PHE A 135 3.77 -7.93 -20.77
C PHE A 135 2.66 -8.96 -21.02
N GLU A 136 2.93 -9.97 -21.86
CA GLU A 136 1.97 -11.02 -22.21
C GLU A 136 1.49 -11.82 -20.98
N GLU A 137 0.29 -12.41 -21.08
CA GLU A 137 -0.27 -13.33 -20.08
C GLU A 137 0.52 -14.66 -20.06
N GLY A 138 1.74 -14.65 -19.50
CA GLY A 138 2.50 -15.86 -19.15
C GLY A 138 2.95 -16.74 -20.33
N GLY A 139 4.27 -16.74 -20.58
CA GLY A 139 4.96 -17.93 -21.09
C GLY A 139 5.20 -18.94 -19.97
#